data_AF-A0A1L9U495-F1
#
_entry.id   AF-A0A1L9U495-F1
#
_cell.length_a   1.000
_cell.length_b   1.000
_cell.length_c   1.000
_cell.angle_alpha   90.00
_cell.angle_beta   90.00
_cell.angle_gamma   90.00
#
_symmetry.space_group_name_H-M   'P 1'
#
loop_
_entity.id
_entity.type
_entity.pdbx_description
1 polymer ?
#
loop_
_entity_poly.entity_id
_entity_poly.type
_entity_poly.pdbx_seq_one_letter_code
_entity_poly.pdbx_strand_id
1 'polypeptide(L)'
;MLKMLCPLRLVVTTCVALASLVMADFQLYTYYDRDTLLASYGVTDSCLDALNATVACDQSVSTLLGGGVDYNYWYMDNITTLCTTTCQNSLQAWGSSVETACAGQTVVEQGVVVQAKALSLSLTYNAEIACLQDSQSNWCFFDSQDWQGSDYIRYDSLMCSDDSDSPAICNQTGFDLNSITPEMQAMTNLYNSSFFCSECFLELYRKRLLDPWLAPTNFTGYLIDQFDSLQQNCSTSLPYTTSSSTLYVSVQTATATTTTTTTAATTATVTTTATPTCLGQLVQPITNWLTCNSLSDLYNVSTGDARSATGSADCYFNTPICLPQPCPITTVWDAPSCSALANLASNSTYNVSESQFLSWNPNILGSCDGVANGQRVCLQAPGGTWATPPVAITAPTGTSAYYTTAIPAYPTQNGTTSDCGKYYQVSTGDDCATVDLRFGLNFTTLQSLNTFLTETCSNLWLGYDVCVATVSTPVVSTDGSCGLGVTCTGSTFGSCCSSAGTCTDDCGSAGNGTISTNGLCGPDNNYMTCPGSEFGDCCSSK
;
A
#
# COMPACT_ATOMS: atom_id res chain seq x y z
N MET A 1 41.98 38.92 -51.84
CA MET A 1 42.34 38.19 -53.07
C MET A 1 41.27 37.13 -53.28
N LEU A 2 40.32 37.37 -54.20
CA LEU A 2 40.20 36.70 -55.51
C LEU A 2 40.08 35.17 -55.38
N LYS A 3 39.15 34.43 -55.99
CA LYS A 3 38.05 34.63 -56.96
C LYS A 3 37.39 33.23 -57.01
N MET A 4 36.08 33.08 -57.11
CA MET A 4 35.44 32.79 -58.40
C MET A 4 33.93 33.04 -58.35
N LEU A 5 33.47 33.69 -59.42
CA LEU A 5 32.11 34.11 -59.79
C LEU A 5 31.34 32.90 -60.41
N CYS A 6 30.07 32.62 -60.06
CA CYS A 6 28.79 33.12 -60.67
C CYS A 6 28.40 32.38 -61.99
N PRO A 7 27.14 32.34 -62.51
CA PRO A 7 25.76 32.50 -61.95
C PRO A 7 24.77 31.36 -62.39
N LEU A 8 23.53 31.31 -61.86
CA LEU A 8 22.27 31.69 -62.58
C LEU A 8 20.97 31.21 -61.86
N ARG A 9 20.22 32.21 -61.34
CA ARG A 9 18.75 32.37 -61.12
C ARG A 9 17.93 31.25 -60.42
N LEU A 10 17.47 31.44 -59.19
CA LEU A 10 16.34 32.28 -58.69
C LEU A 10 15.05 31.46 -58.47
N VAL A 11 14.89 30.91 -57.26
CA VAL A 11 13.60 30.88 -56.55
C VAL A 11 13.92 31.06 -55.06
N VAL A 12 13.60 32.24 -54.52
CA VAL A 12 13.60 32.46 -53.07
C VAL A 12 12.28 31.87 -52.57
N THR A 13 12.31 30.60 -52.17
CA THR A 13 11.29 30.06 -51.28
C THR A 13 11.84 30.26 -49.88
N THR A 14 11.39 31.32 -49.21
CA THR A 14 11.50 31.43 -47.76
C THR A 14 10.78 30.22 -47.15
N CYS A 15 11.52 29.17 -46.83
CA CYS A 15 11.11 28.19 -45.84
C CYS A 15 11.03 28.93 -44.51
N VAL A 16 9.86 29.50 -44.21
CA VAL A 16 9.42 29.67 -42.83
C VAL A 16 9.30 28.25 -42.31
N ALA A 17 10.36 27.77 -41.67
CA ALA A 17 10.25 26.64 -40.77
C ALA A 17 9.27 27.10 -39.68
N LEU A 18 7.99 26.75 -39.86
CA LEU A 18 7.05 26.61 -38.75
C LEU A 18 7.74 25.66 -37.79
N ALA A 19 8.38 26.20 -36.77
CA ALA A 19 8.70 25.45 -35.57
C ALA A 19 7.36 25.00 -35.04
N SER A 20 6.95 23.78 -35.40
CA SER A 20 5.94 23.04 -34.68
C SER A 20 6.41 23.02 -33.24
N LEU A 21 5.72 23.80 -32.39
CA LEU A 21 5.77 23.64 -30.95
C LEU A 21 5.66 22.14 -30.70
N VAL A 22 6.67 21.57 -30.08
CA VAL A 22 6.65 20.17 -29.67
C VAL A 22 5.47 20.07 -28.72
N MET A 23 4.34 19.52 -29.19
CA MET A 23 3.31 19.08 -28.28
C MET A 23 3.94 17.94 -27.49
N ALA A 24 4.18 18.16 -26.21
CA ALA A 24 4.47 17.04 -25.33
C ALA A 24 3.19 16.21 -25.29
N ASP A 25 3.28 14.93 -25.63
CA ASP A 25 2.21 13.97 -25.43
C ASP A 25 2.37 13.36 -24.04
N PHE A 26 1.28 12.93 -23.41
CA PHE A 26 1.34 12.17 -22.16
C PHE A 26 0.69 10.80 -22.29
N GLN A 27 1.12 9.90 -21.41
CA GLN A 27 0.60 8.57 -21.20
C GLN A 27 0.60 8.35 -19.69
N LEU A 28 -0.51 7.85 -19.15
CA LEU A 28 -0.66 7.72 -17.69
C LEU A 28 0.34 6.73 -17.08
N TYR A 29 0.65 5.65 -17.80
CA TYR A 29 1.38 4.51 -17.25
C TYR A 29 2.70 4.18 -17.97
N THR A 30 3.31 5.14 -18.67
CA THR A 30 4.56 4.91 -19.46
C THR A 30 5.68 4.22 -18.69
N TYR A 31 5.78 4.47 -17.39
CA TYR A 31 6.88 4.00 -16.55
C TYR A 31 6.55 2.75 -15.74
N TYR A 32 5.33 2.21 -15.89
CA TYR A 32 4.88 1.04 -15.15
C TYR A 32 4.95 -0.21 -16.02
N ASP A 33 5.36 -1.32 -15.40
CA ASP A 33 5.34 -2.62 -16.05
C ASP A 33 3.90 -3.08 -16.32
N ARG A 34 3.63 -3.53 -17.54
CA ARG A 34 2.28 -3.86 -17.99
C ARG A 34 1.68 -5.02 -17.19
N ASP A 35 2.44 -6.09 -16.98
CA ASP A 35 1.95 -7.28 -16.27
C ASP A 35 1.63 -6.95 -14.81
N THR A 36 2.44 -6.06 -14.22
CA THR A 36 2.21 -5.51 -12.88
C THR A 36 0.94 -4.68 -12.82
N LEU A 37 0.65 -3.83 -13.81
CA LEU A 37 -0.59 -3.04 -13.88
C LEU A 37 -1.82 -3.94 -14.04
N LEU A 38 -1.78 -4.95 -14.91
CA LEU A 38 -2.87 -5.90 -15.08
C LEU A 38 -3.15 -6.67 -13.79
N ALA A 39 -2.09 -7.14 -13.11
CA ALA A 39 -2.21 -7.84 -11.83
C ALA A 39 -2.74 -6.94 -10.70
N SER A 40 -2.35 -5.66 -10.70
CA SER A 40 -2.75 -4.69 -9.66
C SER A 40 -4.17 -4.17 -9.85
N TYR A 41 -4.53 -3.83 -11.08
CA TYR A 41 -5.83 -3.24 -11.40
C TYR A 41 -6.92 -4.28 -11.71
N GLY A 42 -6.56 -5.50 -12.11
CA GLY A 42 -7.53 -6.55 -12.42
C GLY A 42 -8.41 -6.23 -13.64
N VAL A 43 -7.94 -5.35 -14.53
CA VAL A 43 -8.65 -4.94 -15.75
C VAL A 43 -8.22 -5.76 -16.97
N THR A 44 -9.05 -5.77 -18.01
CA THR A 44 -8.73 -6.40 -19.29
C THR A 44 -7.60 -5.68 -20.02
N ASP A 45 -6.85 -6.40 -20.86
CA ASP A 45 -5.84 -5.82 -21.76
C ASP A 45 -6.37 -4.65 -22.58
N SER A 46 -7.59 -4.77 -23.12
CA SER A 46 -8.21 -3.70 -23.91
C SER A 46 -8.51 -2.45 -23.09
N CYS A 47 -8.88 -2.61 -21.82
CA CYS A 47 -9.10 -1.48 -20.92
C CYS A 47 -7.75 -0.82 -20.56
N LEU A 48 -6.73 -1.62 -20.25
CA LEU A 48 -5.39 -1.10 -19.96
C LEU A 48 -4.78 -0.39 -21.18
N ASP A 49 -4.97 -0.92 -22.39
CA ASP A 49 -4.52 -0.29 -23.64
C ASP A 49 -5.18 1.07 -23.86
N ALA A 50 -6.49 1.16 -23.60
CA ALA A 50 -7.21 2.43 -23.69
C ALA A 50 -6.74 3.42 -22.62
N LEU A 51 -6.55 2.95 -21.38
CA LEU A 51 -6.05 3.77 -20.27
C LEU A 51 -4.62 4.28 -20.51
N ASN A 52 -3.76 3.48 -21.12
CA ASN A 52 -2.38 3.83 -21.42
C ASN A 52 -2.20 4.43 -22.83
N ALA A 53 -3.28 4.80 -23.52
CA ALA A 53 -3.21 5.45 -24.81
C ALA A 53 -2.60 6.85 -24.70
N THR A 54 -1.88 7.25 -25.75
CA THR A 54 -1.24 8.57 -25.82
C THR A 54 -2.27 9.68 -25.99
N VAL A 55 -2.16 10.72 -25.17
CA VAL A 55 -2.97 11.93 -25.25
C VAL A 55 -2.09 13.11 -25.66
N ALA A 56 -2.48 13.80 -26.73
CA ALA A 56 -1.77 14.94 -27.29
C ALA A 56 -2.02 16.24 -26.51
N CYS A 57 -1.61 16.23 -25.24
CA CYS A 57 -1.72 17.35 -24.32
C CYS A 57 -0.43 17.51 -23.53
N ASP A 58 -0.08 18.75 -23.24
CA ASP A 58 1.11 19.06 -22.46
C ASP A 58 1.12 18.30 -21.13
N GLN A 59 2.23 17.61 -20.86
CA GLN A 59 2.37 16.73 -19.70
C GLN A 59 2.25 17.47 -18.37
N SER A 60 2.78 18.70 -18.28
CA SER A 60 2.77 19.47 -17.03
C SER A 60 1.34 19.90 -16.66
N VAL A 61 0.57 20.34 -17.67
CA VAL A 61 -0.84 20.72 -17.50
C VAL A 61 -1.73 19.48 -17.26
N SER A 62 -1.40 18.36 -17.88
CA SER A 62 -2.12 17.09 -17.66
C SER A 62 -1.90 16.56 -16.24
N THR A 63 -0.72 16.78 -15.67
CA THR A 63 -0.43 16.49 -14.25
C THR A 63 -1.25 17.38 -13.33
N LEU A 64 -1.35 18.67 -13.66
CA LEU A 64 -2.19 19.64 -12.93
C LEU A 64 -3.67 19.21 -12.94
N LEU A 65 -4.18 18.75 -14.08
CA LEU A 65 -5.53 18.20 -14.22
C LEU A 65 -5.75 16.93 -13.39
N GLY A 66 -4.76 16.04 -13.33
CA GLY A 66 -4.83 14.80 -12.56
C GLY A 66 -4.97 15.04 -11.06
N GLY A 67 -4.40 16.14 -10.56
CA GLY A 67 -4.57 16.59 -9.18
C GLY A 67 -5.94 17.20 -8.87
N GLY A 68 -6.77 17.44 -9.88
CA GLY A 68 -8.07 18.10 -9.75
C GLY A 68 -7.98 19.61 -9.97
N VAL A 69 -8.99 20.15 -10.66
CA VAL A 69 -8.98 21.54 -11.12
C VAL A 69 -9.01 22.55 -9.96
N ASP A 70 -9.65 22.21 -8.85
CA ASP A 70 -9.79 23.09 -7.66
C ASP A 70 -8.66 23.00 -6.63
N TYR A 71 -7.82 21.97 -6.72
CA TYR A 71 -6.75 21.76 -5.74
C TYR A 71 -5.51 22.60 -6.02
N ASN A 72 -5.43 23.17 -7.22
CA ASN A 72 -4.29 23.92 -7.66
C ASN A 72 -4.71 25.31 -8.14
N TYR A 73 -3.82 26.29 -7.98
CA TYR A 73 -4.00 27.59 -8.58
C TYR A 73 -3.54 27.56 -10.04
N TRP A 74 -4.38 28.03 -10.96
CA TRP A 74 -4.13 28.02 -12.39
C TRP A 74 -3.71 29.39 -12.90
N TYR A 75 -2.63 29.42 -13.67
CA TYR A 75 -2.22 30.59 -14.42
C TYR A 75 -2.82 30.55 -15.84
N MET A 76 -2.96 31.73 -16.46
CA MET A 76 -3.48 31.84 -17.83
C MET A 76 -2.67 31.02 -18.84
N ASP A 77 -1.37 30.88 -18.64
CA ASP A 77 -0.51 30.04 -19.48
C ASP A 77 -0.90 28.55 -19.38
N ASN A 78 -1.30 28.06 -18.20
CA ASN A 78 -1.77 26.68 -18.04
C ASN A 78 -3.08 26.46 -18.78
N ILE A 79 -4.03 27.41 -18.65
CA ILE A 79 -5.33 27.35 -19.31
C ILE A 79 -5.17 27.37 -20.82
N THR A 80 -4.45 28.34 -21.36
CA THR A 80 -4.26 28.46 -22.82
C THR A 80 -3.48 27.29 -23.41
N THR A 81 -2.56 26.68 -22.65
CA THR A 81 -1.88 25.44 -23.03
C THR A 81 -2.82 24.24 -23.05
N LEU A 82 -3.73 24.14 -22.06
CA LEU A 82 -4.72 23.07 -21.99
C LEU A 82 -5.78 23.16 -23.08
N CYS A 83 -6.30 24.36 -23.30
CA CYS A 83 -7.54 24.58 -24.04
C CYS A 83 -7.32 24.75 -25.55
N THR A 84 -6.21 24.19 -26.06
CA THR A 84 -5.99 24.08 -27.50
C THR A 84 -6.95 23.05 -28.10
N THR A 85 -7.41 23.28 -29.33
CA THR A 85 -8.29 22.35 -30.04
C THR A 85 -7.68 20.94 -30.13
N THR A 86 -6.37 20.84 -30.29
CA THR A 86 -5.68 19.54 -30.37
C THR A 86 -5.76 18.77 -29.06
N CYS A 87 -5.44 19.43 -27.94
CA CYS A 87 -5.48 18.79 -26.63
C CYS A 87 -6.91 18.42 -26.22
N GLN A 88 -7.88 19.33 -26.39
CA GLN A 88 -9.28 19.07 -26.07
C GLN A 88 -9.85 17.89 -26.87
N ASN A 89 -9.60 17.84 -28.18
CA ASN A 89 -10.05 16.73 -29.02
C ASN A 89 -9.38 15.40 -28.61
N SER A 90 -8.09 15.43 -28.27
CA SER A 90 -7.37 14.24 -27.84
C SER A 90 -7.87 13.71 -26.49
N LEU A 91 -8.12 14.60 -25.52
CA LEU A 91 -8.67 14.23 -24.21
C LEU A 91 -10.07 13.63 -24.33
N GLN A 92 -10.95 14.25 -25.12
CA GLN A 92 -12.31 13.75 -25.34
C GLN A 92 -12.33 12.40 -26.05
N ALA A 93 -11.49 12.22 -27.09
CA ALA A 93 -11.37 10.95 -27.80
C ALA A 93 -10.82 9.86 -26.88
N TRP A 94 -9.80 10.19 -26.07
CA TRP A 94 -9.23 9.28 -25.07
C TRP A 94 -10.26 8.88 -24.01
N GLY A 95 -10.96 9.84 -23.41
CA GLY A 95 -12.03 9.58 -22.45
C GLY A 95 -13.09 8.65 -23.00
N SER A 96 -13.62 8.93 -24.19
CA SER A 96 -14.63 8.10 -24.87
C SER A 96 -14.14 6.67 -25.13
N SER A 97 -12.86 6.52 -25.50
CA SER A 97 -12.23 5.22 -25.72
C SER A 97 -12.11 4.42 -24.43
N VAL A 98 -11.65 5.05 -23.34
CA VAL A 98 -11.55 4.41 -22.01
C VAL A 98 -12.94 4.02 -21.50
N GLU A 99 -13.93 4.90 -21.59
CA GLU A 99 -15.30 4.59 -21.16
C GLU A 99 -15.88 3.36 -21.86
N THR A 100 -15.58 3.20 -23.15
CA THR A 100 -16.03 2.05 -23.94
C THR A 100 -15.26 0.78 -23.59
N ALA A 101 -13.92 0.86 -23.56
CA ALA A 101 -13.05 -0.30 -23.34
C ALA A 101 -13.10 -0.83 -21.89
N CYS A 102 -13.34 0.06 -20.92
CA CYS A 102 -13.39 -0.24 -19.49
C CYS A 102 -14.82 -0.37 -18.96
N ALA A 103 -15.83 -0.44 -19.83
CA ALA A 103 -17.23 -0.54 -19.42
C ALA A 103 -17.47 -1.75 -18.50
N GLY A 104 -18.06 -1.49 -17.33
CA GLY A 104 -18.38 -2.52 -16.33
C GLY A 104 -17.18 -3.08 -15.55
N GLN A 105 -15.96 -2.61 -15.81
CA GLN A 105 -14.76 -2.99 -15.07
C GLN A 105 -14.55 -2.05 -13.89
N THR A 106 -13.88 -2.54 -12.85
CA THR A 106 -13.59 -1.80 -11.63
C THR A 106 -12.11 -1.87 -11.28
N VAL A 107 -11.60 -0.83 -10.64
CA VAL A 107 -10.25 -0.74 -10.10
C VAL A 107 -10.30 -0.40 -8.63
N VAL A 108 -9.25 -0.75 -7.89
CA VAL A 108 -9.08 -0.31 -6.49
C VAL A 108 -8.17 0.91 -6.48
N GLU A 109 -8.70 2.02 -6.01
CA GLU A 109 -7.96 3.27 -5.81
C GLU A 109 -8.03 3.61 -4.32
N GLN A 110 -6.88 3.71 -3.65
CA GLN A 110 -6.80 4.11 -2.23
C GLN A 110 -7.76 3.34 -1.29
N GLY A 111 -7.97 2.04 -1.53
CA GLY A 111 -8.84 1.18 -0.71
C GLY A 111 -10.34 1.29 -1.02
N VAL A 112 -10.73 2.02 -2.06
CA VAL A 112 -12.11 2.04 -2.57
C VAL A 112 -12.17 1.42 -3.96
N VAL A 113 -13.23 0.65 -4.20
CA VAL A 113 -13.55 0.08 -5.51
C VAL A 113 -14.30 1.14 -6.30
N VAL A 114 -13.73 1.53 -7.43
CA VAL A 114 -14.28 2.53 -8.34
C VAL A 114 -14.39 1.94 -9.75
N GLN A 115 -15.20 2.53 -10.61
CA GLN A 115 -15.25 2.13 -12.01
C GLN A 115 -13.89 2.41 -12.67
N ALA A 116 -13.40 1.49 -13.51
CA ALA A 116 -12.11 1.62 -14.20
C ALA A 116 -12.02 2.90 -15.07
N LYS A 117 -13.16 3.40 -15.54
CA LYS A 117 -13.29 4.66 -16.29
C LYS A 117 -13.25 5.94 -15.43
N ALA A 118 -13.15 5.82 -14.10
CA ALA A 118 -13.25 6.96 -13.19
C ALA A 118 -12.12 7.99 -13.42
N LEU A 119 -10.89 7.52 -13.64
CA LEU A 119 -9.74 8.40 -13.86
C LEU A 119 -9.88 9.24 -15.14
N SER A 120 -10.26 8.62 -16.25
CA SER A 120 -10.45 9.33 -17.52
C SER A 120 -11.58 10.34 -17.42
N LEU A 121 -12.69 9.97 -16.77
CA LEU A 121 -13.83 10.87 -16.54
C LEU A 121 -13.47 12.08 -15.68
N SER A 122 -12.70 11.89 -14.59
CA SER A 122 -12.21 12.99 -13.77
C SER A 122 -11.34 13.95 -14.58
N LEU A 123 -10.41 13.42 -15.37
CA LEU A 123 -9.50 14.23 -16.18
C LEU A 123 -10.23 15.02 -17.27
N THR A 124 -11.15 14.39 -17.99
CA THR A 124 -11.96 15.10 -19.01
C THR A 124 -12.87 16.13 -18.38
N TYR A 125 -13.50 15.81 -17.25
CA TYR A 125 -14.33 16.77 -16.50
C TYR A 125 -13.53 17.99 -16.03
N ASN A 126 -12.36 17.77 -15.42
CA ASN A 126 -11.48 18.85 -14.98
C ASN A 126 -11.03 19.73 -16.15
N ALA A 127 -10.76 19.12 -17.31
CA ALA A 127 -10.41 19.85 -18.52
C ALA A 127 -11.58 20.70 -19.02
N GLU A 128 -12.80 20.16 -19.01
CA GLU A 128 -14.01 20.91 -19.39
C GLU A 128 -14.30 22.09 -18.45
N ILE A 129 -14.02 21.95 -17.15
CA ILE A 129 -14.13 23.05 -16.19
C ILE A 129 -13.09 24.13 -16.52
N ALA A 130 -11.81 23.77 -16.60
CA ALA A 130 -10.72 24.71 -16.85
C ALA A 130 -10.87 25.45 -18.19
N CYS A 131 -11.41 24.77 -19.20
CA CYS A 131 -11.62 25.31 -20.54
C CYS A 131 -13.00 25.89 -20.79
N LEU A 132 -13.81 26.07 -19.73
CA LEU A 132 -15.13 26.66 -19.86
C LEU A 132 -15.00 28.14 -20.22
N GLN A 133 -15.66 28.54 -21.31
CA GLN A 133 -15.71 29.93 -21.76
C GLN A 133 -17.14 30.44 -21.85
N ASP A 134 -17.33 31.73 -21.56
CA ASP A 134 -18.58 32.43 -21.84
C ASP A 134 -18.69 32.83 -23.32
N SER A 135 -19.82 33.42 -23.70
CA SER A 135 -20.09 33.95 -25.04
C SER A 135 -19.12 35.04 -25.50
N GLN A 136 -18.35 35.63 -24.58
CA GLN A 136 -17.32 36.64 -24.85
C GLN A 136 -15.90 36.04 -24.85
N SER A 137 -15.76 34.73 -24.73
CA SER A 137 -14.48 34.00 -24.64
C SER A 137 -13.65 34.29 -23.38
N ASN A 138 -14.28 34.75 -22.30
CA ASN A 138 -13.66 34.84 -20.98
C ASN A 138 -13.56 33.43 -20.36
N TRP A 139 -12.47 33.14 -19.66
CA TRP A 139 -12.24 31.83 -19.04
C TRP A 139 -12.92 31.77 -17.67
N CYS A 140 -14.06 31.09 -17.62
CA CYS A 140 -14.93 31.12 -16.45
C CYS A 140 -14.29 30.53 -15.21
N PHE A 141 -13.51 29.44 -15.35
CA PHE A 141 -12.79 28.88 -14.22
C PHE A 141 -11.66 29.80 -13.75
N PHE A 142 -10.93 30.44 -14.66
CA PHE A 142 -9.89 31.41 -14.29
C PHE A 142 -10.46 32.55 -13.45
N ASP A 143 -11.56 33.14 -13.93
CA ASP A 143 -12.26 34.22 -13.25
C ASP A 143 -12.79 33.75 -11.88
N SER A 144 -13.19 32.48 -11.77
CA SER A 144 -13.71 31.91 -10.53
C SER A 144 -12.70 31.84 -9.38
N GLN A 145 -11.41 31.88 -9.68
CA GLN A 145 -10.36 31.86 -8.66
C GLN A 145 -10.34 33.14 -7.79
N ASP A 146 -10.91 34.24 -8.29
CA ASP A 146 -11.02 35.51 -7.56
C ASP A 146 -12.41 35.71 -6.92
N TRP A 147 -13.32 34.75 -7.07
CA TRP A 147 -14.67 34.85 -6.50
C TRP A 147 -14.61 34.70 -4.98
N GLN A 148 -15.15 35.69 -4.28
CA GLN A 148 -15.29 35.63 -2.82
C GLN A 148 -16.63 34.96 -2.48
N GLY A 149 -16.53 33.76 -1.90
CA GLY A 149 -17.68 32.99 -1.45
C GLY A 149 -18.13 33.36 -0.04
N SER A 150 -19.39 33.09 0.26
CA SER A 150 -19.91 32.99 1.63
C SER A 150 -20.83 31.78 1.69
N ASP A 151 -20.65 30.94 2.72
CA ASP A 151 -21.42 29.70 2.85
C ASP A 151 -22.86 29.95 3.32
N TYR A 152 -23.05 30.99 4.12
CA TYR A 152 -24.34 31.43 4.65
C TYR A 152 -24.22 32.84 5.26
N ILE A 153 -25.32 33.58 5.30
CA ILE A 153 -25.44 34.84 6.03
C ILE A 153 -25.39 34.53 7.52
N ARG A 154 -24.65 35.32 8.31
CA ARG A 154 -24.57 35.20 9.77
C ARG A 154 -24.85 36.54 10.40
N TYR A 155 -25.56 36.54 11.51
CA TYR A 155 -25.61 37.72 12.37
C TYR A 155 -24.27 37.87 13.09
N ASP A 156 -23.88 39.12 13.36
CA ASP A 156 -22.72 39.39 14.20
C ASP A 156 -22.95 38.76 15.59
N SER A 157 -21.95 38.04 16.11
CA SER A 157 -22.03 37.34 17.39
C SER A 157 -22.33 38.25 18.59
N LEU A 158 -22.09 39.55 18.46
CA LEU A 158 -22.32 40.58 19.46
C LEU A 158 -23.60 41.39 19.19
N MET A 159 -24.35 41.10 18.12
CA MET A 159 -25.52 41.89 17.71
C MET A 159 -26.59 42.03 18.81
N CYS A 160 -26.80 40.99 19.61
CA CYS A 160 -27.76 41.03 20.73
C CYS A 160 -27.08 41.06 22.10
N SER A 161 -25.83 41.52 22.19
CA SER A 161 -25.06 41.52 23.43
C SER A 161 -25.21 42.81 24.26
N ASP A 162 -25.67 43.90 23.63
CA ASP A 162 -25.86 45.19 24.29
C ASP A 162 -27.35 45.56 24.33
N ASP A 163 -27.96 45.54 25.51
CA ASP A 163 -29.39 45.86 25.70
C ASP A 163 -29.76 47.29 25.26
N SER A 164 -28.78 48.20 25.12
CA SER A 164 -29.02 49.59 24.74
C SER A 164 -29.02 49.84 23.23
N ASP A 165 -28.38 48.96 22.45
CA ASP A 165 -28.21 49.07 20.98
C ASP A 165 -28.70 47.83 20.22
N SER A 166 -29.27 46.82 20.91
CA SER A 166 -29.74 45.59 20.28
C SER A 166 -30.91 45.84 19.31
N PRO A 167 -30.84 45.36 18.06
CA PRO A 167 -31.92 45.44 17.10
C PRO A 167 -33.21 44.74 17.61
N ALA A 168 -34.38 45.22 17.19
CA ALA A 168 -35.68 44.69 17.65
C ALA A 168 -35.88 43.18 17.40
N ILE A 169 -35.17 42.60 16.41
CA ILE A 169 -35.20 41.17 16.11
C ILE A 169 -34.69 40.31 17.29
N CYS A 170 -33.76 40.83 18.11
CA CYS A 170 -33.23 40.14 19.28
C CYS A 170 -34.29 39.81 20.35
N ASN A 171 -35.41 40.54 20.35
CA ASN A 171 -36.51 40.36 21.30
C ASN A 171 -37.70 39.56 20.71
N GLN A 172 -37.58 39.07 19.46
CA GLN A 172 -38.62 38.27 18.84
C GLN A 172 -38.63 36.83 19.38
N THR A 173 -39.81 36.32 19.71
CA THR A 173 -39.97 34.95 20.21
C THR A 173 -39.60 33.94 19.12
N GLY A 174 -38.64 33.06 19.39
CA GLY A 174 -38.16 32.06 18.44
C GLY A 174 -36.98 32.50 17.56
N PHE A 175 -36.49 33.72 17.71
CA PHE A 175 -35.23 34.15 17.10
C PHE A 175 -34.03 33.59 17.86
N ASP A 176 -33.11 32.96 17.12
CA ASP A 176 -31.82 32.48 17.63
C ASP A 176 -30.71 33.00 16.71
N LEU A 177 -29.74 33.70 17.30
CA LEU A 177 -28.55 34.23 16.62
C LEU A 177 -27.75 33.16 15.87
N ASN A 178 -27.81 31.90 16.34
CA ASN A 178 -27.09 30.78 15.75
C ASN A 178 -27.94 29.97 14.76
N SER A 179 -29.23 30.31 14.58
CA SER A 179 -30.08 29.64 13.61
C SER A 179 -29.71 30.06 12.18
N ILE A 180 -29.59 29.08 11.29
CA ILE A 180 -29.35 29.30 9.86
C ILE A 180 -30.62 28.88 9.12
N THR A 181 -31.32 29.84 8.53
CA THR A 181 -32.55 29.57 7.77
C THR A 181 -32.23 29.24 6.30
N PRO A 182 -33.16 28.61 5.55
CA PRO A 182 -32.99 28.39 4.11
C PRO A 182 -32.70 29.68 3.34
N GLU A 183 -33.28 30.81 3.73
CA GLU A 183 -33.03 32.12 3.11
C GLU A 183 -31.61 32.62 3.38
N MET A 184 -31.02 32.29 4.53
CA MET A 184 -29.63 32.64 4.87
C MET A 184 -28.62 31.80 4.09
N GLN A 185 -29.02 30.64 3.58
CA GLN A 185 -28.21 29.76 2.73
C GLN A 185 -28.49 29.98 1.23
N ALA A 186 -29.61 30.62 0.90
CA ALA A 186 -30.04 30.83 -0.48
C ALA A 186 -29.02 31.65 -1.26
N MET A 187 -28.53 31.10 -2.37
CA MET A 187 -27.46 31.70 -3.17
C MET A 187 -27.85 33.07 -3.74
N THR A 188 -29.14 33.26 -4.02
CA THR A 188 -29.72 34.53 -4.48
C THR A 188 -29.69 35.64 -3.42
N ASN A 189 -29.52 35.28 -2.14
CA ASN A 189 -29.38 36.23 -1.04
C ASN A 189 -27.91 36.43 -0.63
N LEU A 190 -27.04 35.48 -0.95
CA LEU A 190 -25.60 35.53 -0.66
C LEU A 190 -24.84 36.43 -1.62
N TYR A 191 -25.24 36.42 -2.90
CA TYR A 191 -24.54 37.15 -3.94
C TYR A 191 -25.46 38.16 -4.63
N ASN A 192 -24.86 39.19 -5.22
CA ASN A 192 -25.61 40.12 -6.04
C ASN A 192 -26.06 39.47 -7.36
N SER A 193 -27.18 39.93 -7.91
CA SER A 193 -27.74 39.37 -9.14
C SER A 193 -26.85 39.54 -10.36
N SER A 194 -26.05 40.60 -10.46
CA SER A 194 -25.07 40.74 -11.56
C SER A 194 -24.01 39.65 -11.56
N PHE A 195 -23.63 39.13 -10.37
CA PHE A 195 -22.63 38.09 -10.23
C PHE A 195 -23.24 36.72 -10.48
N PHE A 196 -24.31 36.35 -9.75
CA PHE A 196 -24.89 35.00 -9.87
C PHE A 196 -25.64 34.78 -11.19
N CYS A 197 -26.05 35.85 -11.89
CA CYS A 197 -26.57 35.77 -13.25
C CYS A 197 -25.50 35.96 -14.34
N SER A 198 -24.22 36.04 -13.98
CA SER A 198 -23.17 36.00 -14.99
C SER A 198 -23.15 34.63 -15.67
N GLU A 199 -22.85 34.63 -16.97
CA GLU A 199 -22.80 33.40 -17.77
C GLU A 199 -21.79 32.40 -17.19
N CYS A 200 -20.61 32.89 -16.80
CA CYS A 200 -19.59 32.06 -16.17
C CYS A 200 -20.04 31.42 -14.85
N PHE A 201 -20.75 32.15 -14.00
CA PHE A 201 -21.24 31.58 -12.75
C PHE A 201 -22.25 30.45 -13.01
N LEU A 202 -23.21 30.69 -13.91
CA LEU A 202 -24.25 29.72 -14.24
C LEU A 202 -23.70 28.48 -14.95
N GLU A 203 -22.82 28.66 -15.94
CA GLU A 203 -22.21 27.53 -16.66
C GLU A 203 -21.26 26.74 -15.76
N LEU A 204 -20.49 27.40 -14.90
CA LEU A 204 -19.62 26.70 -13.94
C LEU A 204 -20.47 25.91 -12.95
N TYR A 205 -21.52 26.51 -12.38
CA TYR A 205 -22.43 25.81 -11.47
C TYR A 205 -23.08 24.60 -12.15
N ARG A 206 -23.58 24.79 -13.37
CA ARG A 206 -24.14 23.70 -14.18
C ARG A 206 -23.13 22.59 -14.37
N LYS A 207 -21.88 22.91 -14.72
CA LYS A 207 -20.83 21.91 -14.88
C LYS A 207 -20.57 21.15 -13.58
N ARG A 208 -20.58 21.81 -12.42
CA ARG A 208 -20.47 21.14 -11.10
C ARG A 208 -21.61 20.15 -10.83
N LEU A 209 -22.82 20.42 -11.29
CA LEU A 209 -23.93 19.45 -11.20
C LEU A 209 -23.73 18.22 -12.09
N LEU A 210 -22.91 18.33 -13.14
CA LEU A 210 -22.55 17.25 -14.05
C LEU A 210 -21.31 16.48 -13.58
N ASP A 211 -20.75 16.82 -12.41
CA ASP A 211 -19.55 16.17 -11.87
C ASP A 211 -19.78 14.65 -11.74
N PRO A 212 -18.90 13.82 -12.32
CA PRO A 212 -19.07 12.38 -12.30
C PRO A 212 -18.96 11.77 -10.89
N TRP A 213 -18.41 12.49 -9.90
CA TRP A 213 -18.32 12.09 -8.50
C TRP A 213 -19.45 12.63 -7.62
N LEU A 214 -20.36 13.46 -8.16
CA LEU A 214 -21.46 14.02 -7.38
C LEU A 214 -22.48 12.93 -7.01
N ALA A 215 -22.41 12.47 -5.76
CA ALA A 215 -23.29 11.43 -5.26
C ALA A 215 -24.76 11.92 -5.14
N PRO A 216 -25.77 11.08 -5.45
CA PRO A 216 -27.18 11.46 -5.34
C PRO A 216 -27.62 11.50 -3.86
N THR A 217 -27.34 12.61 -3.18
CA THR A 217 -27.65 12.84 -1.77
C THR A 217 -28.62 14.00 -1.59
N ASN A 218 -29.09 14.23 -0.35
CA ASN A 218 -29.87 15.43 -0.01
C ASN A 218 -29.08 16.72 -0.32
N PHE A 219 -27.75 16.70 -0.22
CA PHE A 219 -26.93 17.84 -0.58
C PHE A 219 -26.99 18.13 -2.09
N THR A 220 -26.95 17.08 -2.93
CA THR A 220 -27.15 17.24 -4.37
C THR A 220 -28.55 17.75 -4.71
N GLY A 221 -29.57 17.29 -3.98
CA GLY A 221 -30.92 17.88 -4.05
C GLY A 221 -30.92 19.38 -3.75
N TYR A 222 -30.24 19.79 -2.67
CA TYR A 222 -30.07 21.20 -2.35
C TYR A 222 -29.36 21.99 -3.47
N LEU A 223 -28.28 21.47 -4.06
CA LEU A 223 -27.58 22.14 -5.15
C LEU A 223 -28.47 22.30 -6.40
N ILE A 224 -29.28 21.28 -6.71
CA ILE A 224 -30.29 21.32 -7.78
C ILE A 224 -31.31 22.44 -7.50
N ASP A 225 -31.88 22.48 -6.30
CA ASP A 225 -32.86 23.50 -5.90
C ASP A 225 -32.27 24.91 -5.97
N GLN A 226 -31.01 25.07 -5.56
CA GLN A 226 -30.29 26.35 -5.69
C GLN A 226 -30.12 26.75 -7.15
N PHE A 227 -29.73 25.81 -8.04
CA PHE A 227 -29.56 26.10 -9.46
C PHE A 227 -30.87 26.45 -10.16
N ASP A 228 -31.96 25.77 -9.84
CA ASP A 228 -33.28 26.07 -10.39
C ASP A 228 -33.76 27.45 -9.92
N SER A 229 -33.51 27.80 -8.65
CA SER A 229 -33.78 29.15 -8.12
C SER A 229 -32.95 30.22 -8.84
N LEU A 230 -31.66 29.98 -9.07
CA LEU A 230 -30.81 30.89 -9.87
C LEU A 230 -31.36 31.07 -11.28
N GLN A 231 -31.69 29.98 -11.97
CA GLN A 231 -32.22 30.03 -13.32
C GLN A 231 -33.49 30.87 -13.41
N GLN A 232 -34.40 30.68 -12.45
CA GLN A 232 -35.62 31.47 -12.33
C GLN A 232 -35.32 32.96 -12.09
N ASN A 233 -34.42 33.28 -11.17
CA ASN A 233 -34.06 34.67 -10.85
C ASN A 233 -33.33 35.37 -12.01
N CYS A 234 -32.55 34.61 -12.79
CA CYS A 234 -31.82 35.11 -13.95
C CYS A 234 -32.62 35.03 -15.27
N SER A 235 -33.86 34.52 -15.24
CA SER A 235 -34.69 34.31 -16.43
C SER A 235 -33.97 33.51 -17.53
N THR A 236 -33.19 32.50 -17.14
CA THR A 236 -32.41 31.64 -18.04
C THR A 236 -32.82 30.18 -17.90
N SER A 237 -32.45 29.35 -18.86
CA SER A 237 -32.69 27.90 -18.82
C SER A 237 -31.51 27.16 -19.43
N LEU A 238 -30.76 26.49 -18.56
CA LEU A 238 -29.61 25.66 -18.89
C LEU A 238 -29.95 24.21 -18.53
N PRO A 239 -30.12 23.32 -19.52
CA PRO A 239 -30.47 21.93 -19.24
C PRO A 239 -29.31 21.21 -18.57
N TYR A 240 -29.61 20.42 -17.53
CA TYR A 240 -28.65 19.59 -16.84
C TYR A 240 -29.24 18.21 -16.56
N THR A 241 -28.38 17.22 -16.35
CA THR A 241 -28.77 15.90 -15.89
C THR A 241 -27.65 15.44 -14.98
N THR A 242 -27.92 15.33 -13.68
CA THR A 242 -26.90 14.91 -12.72
C THR A 242 -26.37 13.52 -13.05
N SER A 243 -25.10 13.27 -12.74
CA SER A 243 -24.52 11.95 -12.92
C SER A 243 -25.27 10.93 -12.05
N SER A 244 -26.09 10.09 -12.67
CA SER A 244 -26.81 9.01 -11.97
C SER A 244 -25.90 7.89 -11.48
N SER A 245 -24.65 7.84 -11.96
CA SER A 245 -23.68 6.81 -11.63
C SER A 245 -22.64 7.35 -10.67
N THR A 246 -22.62 6.85 -9.44
CA THR A 246 -21.46 7.04 -8.58
C THR A 246 -20.29 6.26 -9.19
N LEU A 247 -19.19 6.95 -9.52
CA LEU A 247 -17.95 6.27 -9.91
C LEU A 247 -17.43 5.36 -8.79
N TYR A 248 -17.83 5.65 -7.55
CA TYR A 248 -17.71 4.77 -6.40
C TYR A 248 -18.65 3.56 -6.50
N VAL A 249 -18.10 2.37 -6.28
CA VAL A 249 -18.83 1.09 -6.25
C VAL A 249 -18.98 0.62 -4.80
N SER A 250 -17.87 0.50 -4.07
CA SER A 250 -17.86 0.06 -2.66
C SER A 250 -16.54 0.37 -1.98
N VAL A 251 -16.50 0.33 -0.64
CA VAL A 251 -15.22 0.18 0.08
C VAL A 251 -14.65 -1.20 -0.24
N GLN A 252 -13.33 -1.33 -0.33
CA GLN A 252 -12.68 -2.63 -0.51
C GLN A 252 -13.02 -3.50 0.70
N THR A 253 -14.00 -4.39 0.54
CA THR A 253 -14.26 -5.44 1.52
C THR A 253 -13.19 -6.49 1.28
N ALA A 254 -12.43 -6.86 2.32
CA ALA A 254 -11.50 -7.98 2.24
C ALA A 254 -12.31 -9.28 2.02
N THR A 255 -12.69 -9.54 0.78
CA THR A 255 -13.25 -10.81 0.36
C THR A 255 -12.37 -11.27 -0.78
N ALA A 256 -11.37 -12.07 -0.41
CA ALA A 256 -10.57 -12.83 -1.37
C ALA A 256 -11.54 -13.62 -2.24
N THR A 257 -11.77 -13.16 -3.46
CA THR A 257 -12.53 -13.91 -4.46
C THR A 257 -11.54 -14.89 -5.09
N THR A 258 -11.33 -16.00 -4.41
CA THR A 258 -10.70 -17.17 -5.02
C THR A 258 -11.77 -17.82 -5.89
N THR A 259 -11.65 -17.63 -7.21
CA THR A 259 -12.41 -18.39 -8.20
C THR A 259 -12.19 -19.88 -7.94
N THR A 260 -13.16 -20.52 -7.28
CA THR A 260 -13.17 -21.96 -7.05
C THR A 260 -14.31 -22.55 -7.85
N THR A 261 -13.92 -23.33 -8.84
CA THR A 261 -14.75 -24.33 -9.48
C THR A 261 -15.50 -25.15 -8.43
N THR A 262 -16.80 -25.26 -8.67
CA THR A 262 -17.81 -25.98 -7.90
C THR A 262 -17.37 -27.37 -7.41
N THR A 263 -17.43 -27.61 -6.10
CA THR A 263 -18.00 -28.86 -5.57
C THR A 263 -18.58 -28.61 -4.18
N ALA A 264 -19.83 -29.02 -3.98
CA ALA A 264 -20.61 -28.80 -2.78
C ALA A 264 -20.03 -29.53 -1.56
N ALA A 265 -19.93 -28.83 -0.43
CA ALA A 265 -19.84 -29.44 0.90
C ALA A 265 -20.49 -28.53 1.94
N THR A 266 -21.14 -29.19 2.88
CA THR A 266 -22.14 -28.72 3.85
C THR A 266 -21.69 -27.64 4.83
N THR A 267 -22.67 -26.78 5.13
CA THR A 267 -22.69 -25.70 6.12
C THR A 267 -22.19 -26.13 7.51
N ALA A 268 -21.17 -25.45 8.00
CA ALA A 268 -20.88 -25.33 9.44
C ALA A 268 -20.58 -23.86 9.73
N THR A 269 -21.54 -23.18 10.34
CA THR A 269 -21.43 -21.80 10.80
C THR A 269 -20.53 -21.78 12.02
N VAL A 270 -19.33 -21.22 11.89
CA VAL A 270 -18.47 -20.88 13.03
C VAL A 270 -18.30 -19.37 13.07
N THR A 271 -19.07 -18.75 13.95
CA THR A 271 -18.84 -17.38 14.44
C THR A 271 -17.64 -17.42 15.39
N THR A 272 -16.44 -17.12 14.91
CA THR A 272 -15.34 -16.66 15.77
C THR A 272 -15.23 -15.15 15.66
N THR A 273 -15.74 -14.46 16.68
CA THR A 273 -15.43 -13.05 16.94
C THR A 273 -13.95 -12.97 17.34
N ALA A 274 -13.07 -12.72 16.38
CA ALA A 274 -11.69 -12.37 16.67
C ALA A 274 -11.67 -10.95 17.22
N THR A 275 -11.36 -10.80 18.49
CA THR A 275 -11.02 -9.50 19.08
C THR A 275 -9.72 -9.01 18.42
N PRO A 276 -9.65 -7.81 17.83
CA PRO A 276 -8.42 -7.33 17.21
C PRO A 276 -7.35 -7.09 18.28
N THR A 277 -6.30 -7.90 18.27
CA THR A 277 -5.09 -7.66 19.06
C THR A 277 -4.31 -6.52 18.41
N CYS A 278 -4.19 -5.40 19.12
CA CYS A 278 -3.36 -4.28 18.67
C CYS A 278 -1.88 -4.68 18.74
N LEU A 279 -1.24 -4.87 17.57
CA LEU A 279 0.21 -5.16 17.45
C LEU A 279 1.10 -3.93 17.69
N GLY A 280 0.50 -2.75 17.69
CA GLY A 280 1.17 -1.48 17.94
C GLY A 280 0.89 -0.94 19.35
N GLN A 281 0.56 0.33 19.44
CA GLN A 281 0.22 1.02 20.67
C GLN A 281 -1.31 1.12 20.82
N LEU A 282 -1.87 0.47 21.83
CA LEU A 282 -3.29 0.60 22.16
C LEU A 282 -3.53 1.93 22.89
N VAL A 283 -4.23 2.86 22.23
CA VAL A 283 -4.50 4.20 22.76
C VAL A 283 -5.96 4.34 23.14
N GLN A 284 -6.19 4.83 24.37
CA GLN A 284 -7.53 5.08 24.90
C GLN A 284 -8.00 6.51 24.56
N PRO A 285 -9.33 6.73 24.41
CA PRO A 285 -9.87 8.08 24.22
C PRO A 285 -9.47 8.99 25.38
N ILE A 286 -8.94 10.15 25.06
CA ILE A 286 -8.56 11.21 26.00
C ILE A 286 -9.63 12.30 26.04
N THR A 287 -9.86 12.87 27.22
CA THR A 287 -10.94 13.84 27.47
C THR A 287 -10.71 15.19 26.79
N ASN A 288 -9.48 15.52 26.44
CA ASN A 288 -9.11 16.67 25.64
C ASN A 288 -8.77 16.23 24.21
N TRP A 289 -9.47 16.83 23.26
CA TRP A 289 -9.19 16.72 21.84
C TRP A 289 -7.72 17.01 21.51
N LEU A 290 -7.04 16.12 20.78
CA LEU A 290 -5.72 16.36 20.21
C LEU A 290 -5.83 16.48 18.69
N THR A 291 -5.09 17.42 18.10
CA THR A 291 -4.90 17.44 16.65
C THR A 291 -4.07 16.22 16.21
N CYS A 292 -4.18 15.81 14.96
CA CYS A 292 -3.34 14.72 14.41
C CYS A 292 -1.85 14.92 14.67
N ASN A 293 -1.39 16.16 14.57
CA ASN A 293 -0.01 16.55 14.83
C ASN A 293 0.37 16.35 16.30
N SER A 294 -0.47 16.80 17.23
CA SER A 294 -0.27 16.57 18.66
C SER A 294 -0.35 15.09 19.05
N LEU A 295 -1.21 14.31 18.39
CA LEU A 295 -1.30 12.87 18.58
C LEU A 295 -0.04 12.15 18.06
N SER A 296 0.46 12.57 16.89
CA SER A 296 1.71 12.09 16.30
C SER A 296 2.90 12.36 17.22
N ASP A 297 3.00 13.58 17.75
CA ASP A 297 4.09 14.00 18.65
C ASP A 297 4.01 13.29 20.01
N LEU A 298 2.80 12.96 20.49
CA LEU A 298 2.61 12.27 21.77
C LEU A 298 3.00 10.78 21.71
N TYR A 299 2.68 10.11 20.60
CA TYR A 299 2.88 8.66 20.44
C TYR A 299 4.01 8.29 19.49
N ASN A 300 4.75 9.28 18.98
CA ASN A 300 5.85 9.11 18.03
C ASN A 300 5.45 8.27 16.80
N VAL A 301 4.38 8.65 16.13
CA VAL A 301 3.89 8.00 14.90
C VAL A 301 3.73 9.01 13.77
N SER A 302 3.66 8.53 12.53
CA SER A 302 3.40 9.42 11.41
C SER A 302 1.98 10.02 11.49
N THR A 303 1.81 11.24 10.98
CA THR A 303 0.48 11.89 10.93
C THR A 303 -0.48 11.14 10.03
N GLY A 304 0.05 10.52 8.97
CA GLY A 304 -0.70 9.60 8.12
C GLY A 304 -1.30 8.44 8.88
N ASP A 305 -0.48 7.75 9.68
CA ASP A 305 -0.92 6.59 10.46
C ASP A 305 -1.88 6.99 11.58
N ALA A 306 -1.69 8.16 12.19
CA ALA A 306 -2.63 8.72 13.16
C ALA A 306 -4.03 8.94 12.54
N ARG A 307 -4.09 9.50 11.33
CA ARG A 307 -5.35 9.68 10.58
C ARG A 307 -5.97 8.35 10.18
N SER A 308 -5.14 7.40 9.74
CA SER A 308 -5.56 6.07 9.33
C SER A 308 -6.16 5.28 10.51
N ALA A 309 -5.49 5.26 11.66
CA ALA A 309 -5.93 4.54 12.85
C ALA A 309 -7.19 5.13 13.50
N THR A 310 -7.42 6.42 13.34
CA THR A 310 -8.63 7.10 13.83
C THR A 310 -9.78 7.10 12.81
N GLY A 311 -9.49 6.93 11.53
CA GLY A 311 -10.45 7.08 10.44
C GLY A 311 -10.97 8.52 10.28
N SER A 312 -10.23 9.52 10.77
CA SER A 312 -10.67 10.91 10.86
C SER A 312 -9.61 11.87 10.33
N ALA A 313 -10.03 12.90 9.60
CA ALA A 313 -9.13 13.93 9.07
C ALA A 313 -8.44 14.74 10.17
N ASP A 314 -9.15 14.95 11.30
CA ASP A 314 -8.64 15.72 12.43
C ASP A 314 -8.11 14.81 13.57
N CYS A 315 -8.12 13.49 13.34
CA CYS A 315 -7.73 12.45 14.30
C CYS A 315 -8.69 12.29 15.48
N TYR A 316 -10.00 12.35 15.20
CA TYR A 316 -11.04 12.10 16.19
C TYR A 316 -11.23 10.62 16.47
N PHE A 317 -11.24 10.27 17.76
CA PHE A 317 -11.62 8.94 18.21
C PHE A 317 -12.28 8.99 19.59
N ASN A 318 -13.35 8.22 19.74
CA ASN A 318 -14.10 8.03 20.99
C ASN A 318 -14.13 6.57 21.43
N THR A 319 -13.41 5.71 20.72
CA THR A 319 -13.18 4.28 21.03
C THR A 319 -11.68 4.01 20.99
N PRO A 320 -11.17 2.96 21.67
CA PRO A 320 -9.75 2.65 21.65
C PRO A 320 -9.23 2.42 20.22
N ILE A 321 -8.10 3.05 19.89
CA ILE A 321 -7.45 2.92 18.58
C ILE A 321 -6.13 2.15 18.72
N CYS A 322 -5.66 1.57 17.62
CA CYS A 322 -4.35 0.95 17.54
C CYS A 322 -3.43 1.77 16.64
N LEU A 323 -2.50 2.51 17.25
CA LEU A 323 -1.44 3.21 16.51
C LEU A 323 -0.29 2.26 16.21
N PRO A 324 0.55 2.50 15.18
CA PRO A 324 1.79 1.76 14.99
C PRO A 324 2.75 1.86 16.18
N GLN A 325 3.78 1.02 16.20
CA GLN A 325 4.90 1.16 17.13
C GLN A 325 5.62 2.51 16.90
N PRO A 326 6.26 3.10 17.92
CA PRO A 326 6.87 4.42 17.79
C PRO A 326 8.08 4.40 16.86
N CYS A 327 8.31 5.53 16.18
CA CYS A 327 9.45 5.78 15.29
C CYS A 327 10.06 7.17 15.58
N PRO A 328 11.34 7.42 15.26
CA PRO A 328 11.86 8.77 15.21
C PRO A 328 11.12 9.56 14.11
N ILE A 329 10.41 10.62 14.52
CA ILE A 329 9.63 11.46 13.61
C ILE A 329 10.37 12.75 13.24
N THR A 330 10.10 13.27 12.05
CA THR A 330 10.44 14.66 11.67
C THR A 330 9.21 15.37 11.11
N THR A 331 9.21 16.69 11.21
CA THR A 331 8.20 17.53 10.56
C THR A 331 8.62 17.85 9.13
N VAL A 332 7.69 17.69 8.20
CA VAL A 332 7.90 18.01 6.78
C VAL A 332 7.76 19.52 6.55
N TRP A 333 8.72 20.11 5.84
CA TRP A 333 8.73 21.52 5.46
C TRP A 333 9.14 21.66 3.99
N ASP A 334 8.66 22.71 3.32
CA ASP A 334 8.99 23.06 1.94
C ASP A 334 8.63 22.01 0.87
N ALA A 335 7.63 21.17 1.16
CA ALA A 335 7.10 20.14 0.26
C ALA A 335 8.19 19.28 -0.42
N PRO A 336 9.05 18.60 0.36
CA PRO A 336 10.16 17.83 -0.17
C PRO A 336 9.65 16.55 -0.83
N SER A 337 10.47 15.95 -1.70
CA SER A 337 10.17 14.64 -2.27
C SER A 337 10.37 13.51 -1.26
N CYS A 338 9.74 12.35 -1.48
CA CYS A 338 10.02 11.13 -0.72
C CYS A 338 11.49 10.73 -0.83
N SER A 339 12.13 10.92 -2.00
CA SER A 339 13.57 10.70 -2.17
C SER A 339 14.42 11.63 -1.31
N ALA A 340 14.04 12.91 -1.17
CA ALA A 340 14.73 13.85 -0.29
C ALA A 340 14.55 13.49 1.20
N LEU A 341 13.37 13.04 1.61
CA LEU A 341 13.10 12.57 2.97
C LEU A 341 13.79 11.21 3.27
N ALA A 342 13.89 10.33 2.28
CA ALA A 342 14.67 9.10 2.38
C ALA A 342 16.18 9.40 2.52
N ASN A 343 16.69 10.38 1.78
CA ASN A 343 18.06 10.87 1.97
C ASN A 343 18.25 11.50 3.37
N LEU A 344 17.25 12.21 3.89
CA LEU A 344 17.26 12.74 5.25
C LEU A 344 17.27 11.62 6.31
N ALA A 345 16.58 10.51 6.05
CA ALA A 345 16.58 9.31 6.89
C ALA A 345 17.88 8.50 6.79
N SER A 346 18.72 8.77 5.78
CA SER A 346 19.98 8.08 5.55
C SER A 346 21.12 8.64 6.40
N ASN A 347 22.18 7.86 6.60
CA ASN A 347 23.42 8.33 7.21
C ASN A 347 24.67 7.67 6.58
N SER A 348 25.84 7.92 7.17
CA SER A 348 27.13 7.41 6.66
C SER A 348 27.25 5.88 6.61
N THR A 349 26.41 5.16 7.35
CA THR A 349 26.47 3.71 7.56
C THR A 349 25.33 2.97 6.86
N TYR A 350 24.17 3.62 6.68
CA TYR A 350 23.02 3.04 6.01
C TYR A 350 22.36 4.05 5.08
N ASN A 351 22.09 3.61 3.86
CA ASN A 351 21.33 4.35 2.86
C ASN A 351 19.88 3.86 2.85
N VAL A 352 18.94 4.75 3.12
CA VAL A 352 17.50 4.46 3.12
C VAL A 352 16.98 4.70 1.70
N SER A 353 16.47 3.64 1.08
CA SER A 353 15.79 3.78 -0.21
C SER A 353 14.42 4.45 -0.05
N GLU A 354 13.93 5.08 -1.11
CA GLU A 354 12.59 5.69 -1.13
C GLU A 354 11.49 4.67 -0.80
N SER A 355 11.58 3.45 -1.36
CA SER A 355 10.67 2.34 -1.03
C SER A 355 10.69 1.96 0.46
N GLN A 356 11.87 2.06 1.09
CA GLN A 356 12.03 1.74 2.50
C GLN A 356 11.46 2.85 3.38
N PHE A 357 11.70 4.12 3.04
CA PHE A 357 11.04 5.26 3.67
C PHE A 357 9.51 5.18 3.57
N LEU A 358 8.98 4.82 2.40
CA LEU A 358 7.54 4.64 2.17
C LEU A 358 6.96 3.46 2.94
N SER A 359 7.72 2.37 3.09
CA SER A 359 7.28 1.24 3.94
C SER A 359 7.11 1.63 5.42
N TRP A 360 7.81 2.68 5.87
CA TRP A 360 7.70 3.23 7.22
C TRP A 360 6.59 4.27 7.35
N ASN A 361 6.13 4.81 6.23
CA ASN A 361 5.12 5.86 6.13
C ASN A 361 4.03 5.47 5.11
N PRO A 362 3.30 4.36 5.33
CA PRO A 362 2.37 3.81 4.34
C PRO A 362 1.18 4.74 4.06
N ASN A 363 0.89 5.66 4.98
CA ASN A 363 -0.20 6.63 4.89
C ASN A 363 0.31 8.07 4.66
N ILE A 364 1.45 8.25 3.98
CA ILE A 364 2.03 9.58 3.74
C ILE A 364 1.01 10.54 3.11
N LEU A 365 0.97 11.78 3.58
CA LEU A 365 0.02 12.78 3.09
C LEU A 365 0.66 13.58 1.94
N GLY A 366 -0.06 13.76 0.84
CA GLY A 366 0.50 14.36 -0.38
C GLY A 366 1.18 13.34 -1.29
N SER A 367 1.89 13.82 -2.30
CA SER A 367 2.58 12.97 -3.28
C SER A 367 4.08 12.88 -2.97
N CYS A 368 4.77 11.89 -3.54
CA CYS A 368 6.21 11.77 -3.36
C CYS A 368 7.05 12.83 -4.06
N ASP A 369 6.44 13.64 -4.91
CA ASP A 369 7.08 14.82 -5.51
C ASP A 369 6.76 16.11 -4.73
N GLY A 370 5.89 16.03 -3.71
CA GLY A 370 5.47 17.16 -2.89
C GLY A 370 4.75 16.67 -1.62
N VAL A 371 5.53 16.21 -0.65
CA VAL A 371 4.98 15.68 0.61
C VAL A 371 4.38 16.83 1.41
N ALA A 372 3.14 16.66 1.91
CA ALA A 372 2.39 17.75 2.54
C ALA A 372 3.11 18.36 3.75
N ASN A 373 3.16 19.70 3.79
CA ASN A 373 3.81 20.46 4.85
C ASN A 373 3.15 20.26 6.22
N GLY A 374 3.98 20.25 7.26
CA GLY A 374 3.55 20.17 8.65
C GLY A 374 3.17 18.77 9.12
N GLN A 375 3.15 17.74 8.26
CA GLN A 375 2.93 16.37 8.70
C GLN A 375 4.19 15.79 9.40
N ARG A 376 3.99 14.80 10.25
CA ARG A 376 5.06 13.99 10.86
C ARG A 376 5.28 12.75 10.02
N VAL A 377 6.53 12.48 9.70
CA VAL A 377 6.95 11.25 9.00
C VAL A 377 8.00 10.53 9.83
N CYS A 378 7.93 9.20 9.82
CA CYS A 378 8.93 8.30 10.38
C CYS A 378 10.22 8.33 9.54
N LEU A 379 11.37 8.55 10.19
CA LEU A 379 12.69 8.44 9.59
C LEU A 379 13.33 7.06 9.78
N GLN A 380 12.66 6.15 10.50
CA GLN A 380 13.05 4.75 10.65
C GLN A 380 11.79 3.88 10.75
N ALA A 381 11.94 2.57 10.60
CA ALA A 381 10.86 1.62 10.77
C ALA A 381 10.14 1.82 12.12
N PRO A 382 8.80 1.91 12.14
CA PRO A 382 7.99 1.84 13.36
C PRO A 382 8.37 0.61 14.19
N GLY A 383 8.75 0.81 15.46
CA GLY A 383 9.30 -0.25 16.32
C GLY A 383 10.80 -0.44 16.22
N GLY A 384 11.49 0.38 15.42
CA GLY A 384 12.92 0.34 15.17
C GLY A 384 13.29 -0.60 14.02
N THR A 385 14.56 -0.53 13.61
CA THR A 385 15.12 -1.57 12.76
C THR A 385 15.32 -2.82 13.60
N TRP A 386 15.07 -4.00 13.03
CA TRP A 386 15.65 -5.21 13.57
C TRP A 386 17.16 -5.01 13.58
N ALA A 387 17.72 -4.61 14.73
CA ALA A 387 19.12 -4.87 15.00
C ALA A 387 19.22 -6.38 14.83
N THR A 388 20.00 -6.83 13.84
CA THR A 388 20.38 -8.24 13.76
C THR A 388 20.76 -8.62 15.18
N PRO A 389 19.95 -9.42 15.90
CA PRO A 389 20.45 -9.94 17.13
C PRO A 389 21.64 -10.79 16.70
N PRO A 390 22.66 -10.98 17.54
CA PRO A 390 23.83 -11.78 17.19
C PRO A 390 23.49 -13.28 16.98
N VAL A 391 22.22 -13.62 16.70
CA VAL A 391 21.77 -14.92 16.29
C VAL A 391 22.19 -15.13 14.84
N ALA A 392 23.32 -15.81 14.69
CA ALA A 392 23.65 -16.46 13.45
C ALA A 392 22.47 -17.34 13.03
N ILE A 393 21.85 -17.03 11.88
CA ILE A 393 20.92 -17.96 11.24
C ILE A 393 21.72 -19.22 10.93
N THR A 394 21.44 -20.29 11.65
CA THR A 394 22.14 -21.56 11.50
C THR A 394 21.17 -22.54 10.89
N ALA A 395 21.04 -22.49 9.57
CA ALA A 395 20.23 -23.48 8.85
C ALA A 395 20.83 -24.88 9.12
N PRO A 396 20.05 -25.83 9.66
CA PRO A 396 20.53 -27.19 9.94
C PRO A 396 20.74 -28.01 8.66
N THR A 397 20.51 -27.42 7.48
CA THR A 397 20.63 -28.02 6.16
C THR A 397 22.05 -28.04 5.60
N GLY A 398 23.05 -27.58 6.37
CA GLY A 398 24.45 -27.82 6.01
C GLY A 398 24.72 -29.33 5.91
N THR A 399 25.35 -29.77 4.82
CA THR A 399 25.91 -31.13 4.71
C THR A 399 26.67 -31.46 6.00
N SER A 400 26.30 -32.57 6.65
CA SER A 400 26.98 -33.19 7.81
C SER A 400 26.95 -32.46 9.18
N ALA A 401 25.77 -32.08 9.69
CA ALA A 401 25.68 -31.45 11.02
C ALA A 401 25.26 -32.38 12.20
N TYR A 402 24.31 -33.32 12.00
CA TYR A 402 23.75 -34.14 13.10
C TYR A 402 23.65 -35.62 12.71
N TYR A 403 24.55 -36.46 13.21
CA TYR A 403 24.68 -37.89 12.81
C TYR A 403 24.10 -38.88 13.85
N THR A 404 23.68 -38.39 15.01
CA THR A 404 23.01 -39.17 16.07
C THR A 404 21.83 -38.38 16.62
N THR A 405 20.86 -39.09 17.16
CA THR A 405 19.76 -38.50 17.94
C THR A 405 20.32 -37.70 19.13
N ALA A 406 19.92 -36.45 19.25
CA ALA A 406 20.23 -35.59 20.38
C ALA A 406 19.39 -35.96 21.59
N ILE A 407 19.87 -35.60 22.79
CA ILE A 407 19.10 -35.70 24.03
C ILE A 407 18.63 -34.28 24.37
N PRO A 408 17.33 -34.05 24.61
CA PRO A 408 16.84 -32.72 24.97
C PRO A 408 17.38 -32.32 26.34
N ALA A 409 17.81 -31.07 26.48
CA ALA A 409 18.32 -30.52 27.73
C ALA A 409 17.18 -30.09 28.67
N TYR A 410 16.01 -29.82 28.11
CA TYR A 410 14.79 -29.39 28.79
C TYR A 410 13.60 -30.29 28.42
N PRO A 411 12.48 -30.23 29.16
CA PRO A 411 11.31 -31.02 28.81
C PRO A 411 10.81 -30.73 27.39
N THR A 412 10.38 -31.77 26.67
CA THR A 412 9.72 -31.66 25.37
C THR A 412 8.21 -31.88 25.52
N GLN A 413 7.43 -31.38 24.56
CA GLN A 413 5.99 -31.63 24.52
C GLN A 413 5.71 -32.98 23.83
N ASN A 414 4.63 -33.65 24.23
CA ASN A 414 4.25 -34.94 23.64
C ASN A 414 3.87 -34.77 22.16
N GLY A 415 4.66 -35.34 21.26
CA GLY A 415 4.56 -35.11 19.81
C GLY A 415 5.85 -34.57 19.19
N THR A 416 6.87 -34.24 19.98
CA THR A 416 8.23 -34.03 19.45
C THR A 416 8.82 -35.35 18.93
N THR A 417 9.41 -35.33 17.74
CA THR A 417 10.03 -36.51 17.13
C THR A 417 11.13 -37.12 17.99
N SER A 418 11.24 -38.44 17.99
CA SER A 418 12.34 -39.18 18.62
C SER A 418 13.63 -39.07 17.82
N ASP A 419 13.58 -38.77 16.52
CA ASP A 419 14.73 -38.76 15.61
C ASP A 419 15.32 -37.35 15.48
N CYS A 420 15.31 -36.61 16.58
CA CYS A 420 15.74 -35.23 16.59
C CYS A 420 17.27 -35.13 16.62
N GLY A 421 17.87 -34.56 15.58
CA GLY A 421 19.30 -34.23 15.54
C GLY A 421 19.66 -32.96 16.31
N LYS A 422 18.69 -32.06 16.54
CA LYS A 422 18.90 -30.83 17.31
C LYS A 422 17.64 -30.31 18.00
N TYR A 423 17.75 -30.08 19.30
CA TYR A 423 16.74 -29.39 20.10
C TYR A 423 17.04 -27.90 20.25
N TYR A 424 15.98 -27.11 20.40
CA TYR A 424 16.03 -25.69 20.74
C TYR A 424 15.08 -25.39 21.89
N GLN A 425 15.58 -24.72 22.92
CA GLN A 425 14.75 -24.25 24.04
C GLN A 425 14.01 -22.98 23.64
N VAL A 426 12.69 -23.02 23.66
CA VAL A 426 11.82 -21.87 23.42
C VAL A 426 12.11 -20.79 24.46
N SER A 427 12.49 -19.60 24.01
CA SER A 427 12.83 -18.44 24.84
C SER A 427 11.68 -17.42 24.87
N THR A 428 11.76 -16.47 25.81
CA THR A 428 10.73 -15.43 25.94
C THR A 428 10.63 -14.61 24.65
N GLY A 429 9.42 -14.52 24.10
CA GLY A 429 9.16 -13.80 22.85
C GLY A 429 9.34 -14.65 21.58
N ASP A 430 9.66 -15.94 21.70
CA ASP A 430 9.63 -16.84 20.54
C ASP A 430 8.19 -17.25 20.18
N ASP A 431 7.93 -17.31 18.88
CA ASP A 431 6.79 -18.00 18.27
C ASP A 431 7.31 -18.95 17.17
N CYS A 432 6.44 -19.71 16.50
CA CYS A 432 6.92 -20.60 15.43
C CYS A 432 7.60 -19.86 14.28
N ALA A 433 7.15 -18.63 13.95
CA ALA A 433 7.74 -17.88 12.86
C ALA A 433 9.17 -17.43 13.21
N THR A 434 9.42 -17.00 14.45
CA THR A 434 10.78 -16.64 14.88
C THR A 434 11.69 -17.85 15.00
N VAL A 435 11.16 -19.01 15.42
CA VAL A 435 11.90 -20.29 15.44
C VAL A 435 12.24 -20.75 14.01
N ASP A 436 11.25 -20.72 13.10
CA ASP A 436 11.44 -21.05 11.69
C ASP A 436 12.53 -20.20 11.06
N LEU A 437 12.45 -18.87 11.22
CA LEU A 437 13.44 -17.94 10.71
C LEU A 437 14.84 -18.20 11.30
N ARG A 438 14.93 -18.50 12.60
CA ARG A 438 16.20 -18.75 13.30
C ARG A 438 16.94 -19.97 12.75
N PHE A 439 16.19 -21.00 12.38
CA PHE A 439 16.72 -22.27 11.88
C PHE A 439 16.53 -22.44 10.36
N GLY A 440 16.06 -21.43 9.64
CA GLY A 440 15.79 -21.53 8.20
C GLY A 440 14.81 -22.64 7.85
N LEU A 441 13.84 -22.92 8.72
CA LEU A 441 12.75 -23.87 8.49
C LEU A 441 11.53 -23.15 7.91
N ASN A 442 10.58 -23.93 7.42
CA ASN A 442 9.21 -23.46 7.26
C ASN A 442 8.32 -24.16 8.29
N PHE A 443 7.16 -23.56 8.56
CA PHE A 443 6.28 -24.02 9.64
C PHE A 443 5.85 -25.48 9.46
N THR A 444 5.59 -25.92 8.23
CA THR A 444 5.26 -27.32 7.94
C THR A 444 6.37 -28.28 8.37
N THR A 445 7.64 -27.90 8.18
CA THR A 445 8.78 -28.69 8.62
C THR A 445 8.86 -28.70 10.15
N LEU A 446 8.77 -27.55 10.80
CA LEU A 446 8.80 -27.45 12.27
C LEU A 446 7.65 -28.26 12.92
N GLN A 447 6.45 -28.20 12.34
CA GLN A 447 5.29 -28.97 12.77
C GLN A 447 5.46 -30.47 12.53
N SER A 448 6.11 -30.89 11.44
CA SER A 448 6.41 -32.32 11.21
C SER A 448 7.37 -32.90 12.25
N LEU A 449 8.29 -32.08 12.76
CA LEU A 449 9.23 -32.44 13.83
C LEU A 449 8.59 -32.38 15.23
N ASN A 450 7.47 -31.66 15.35
CA ASN A 450 6.78 -31.34 16.60
C ASN A 450 5.27 -31.36 16.38
N THR A 451 4.68 -32.54 16.25
CA THR A 451 3.28 -32.72 15.82
C THR A 451 2.26 -32.20 16.82
N PHE A 452 2.69 -31.79 18.02
CA PHE A 452 1.83 -31.11 18.97
C PHE A 452 1.47 -29.70 18.52
N LEU A 453 2.27 -29.05 17.67
CA LEU A 453 2.03 -27.69 17.20
C LEU A 453 0.75 -27.63 16.36
N THR A 454 -0.18 -26.76 16.74
CA THR A 454 -1.41 -26.52 15.98
C THR A 454 -1.13 -25.66 14.75
N GLU A 455 -2.05 -25.64 13.77
CA GLU A 455 -1.90 -24.80 12.56
C GLU A 455 -1.65 -23.31 12.85
N THR A 456 -2.16 -22.83 13.98
CA THR A 456 -2.01 -21.44 14.46
C THR A 456 -0.73 -21.19 15.28
N CYS A 457 0.05 -22.24 15.58
CA CYS A 457 1.17 -22.23 16.53
C CYS A 457 0.88 -21.46 17.85
N SER A 458 -0.35 -21.54 18.35
CA SER A 458 -0.72 -20.84 19.59
C SER A 458 -0.31 -21.60 20.86
N ASN A 459 0.39 -22.73 20.72
CA ASN A 459 0.63 -23.69 21.80
C ASN A 459 2.11 -24.06 21.98
N LEU A 460 3.02 -23.22 21.50
CA LEU A 460 4.45 -23.29 21.78
C LEU A 460 4.73 -22.90 23.25
N TRP A 461 5.34 -23.78 24.03
CA TRP A 461 5.57 -23.53 25.46
C TRP A 461 6.94 -22.94 25.75
N LEU A 462 6.96 -21.78 26.43
CA LEU A 462 8.17 -21.15 26.94
C LEU A 462 8.96 -22.12 27.85
N GLY A 463 10.27 -22.24 27.59
CA GLY A 463 11.20 -23.06 28.37
C GLY A 463 11.23 -24.54 28.01
N TYR A 464 10.42 -24.99 27.04
CA TYR A 464 10.43 -26.36 26.52
C TYR A 464 11.36 -26.48 25.30
N ASP A 465 11.90 -27.69 25.12
CA ASP A 465 12.69 -28.03 23.93
C ASP A 465 11.77 -28.45 22.78
N VAL A 466 12.03 -27.89 21.60
CA VAL A 466 11.41 -28.30 20.33
C VAL A 466 12.47 -28.83 19.38
N CYS A 467 12.09 -29.79 18.54
CA CYS A 467 13.00 -30.32 17.55
C CYS A 467 13.11 -29.39 16.35
N VAL A 468 14.32 -28.98 15.98
CA VAL A 468 14.56 -28.05 14.87
C VAL A 468 15.41 -28.66 13.75
N ALA A 469 15.85 -29.91 13.91
CA ALA A 469 16.51 -30.69 12.86
C ALA A 469 16.35 -32.18 13.11
N THR A 470 16.17 -32.99 12.05
CA THR A 470 16.31 -34.44 12.14
C THR A 470 17.78 -34.88 12.12
N VAL A 471 18.01 -36.15 12.44
CA VAL A 471 19.27 -36.82 12.10
C VAL A 471 19.48 -36.79 10.57
N SER A 472 20.66 -36.38 10.14
CA SER A 472 21.05 -36.31 8.72
C SER A 472 21.30 -37.70 8.17
N THR A 473 20.84 -37.96 6.94
CA THR A 473 21.20 -39.19 6.22
C THR A 473 22.70 -39.19 5.90
N PRO A 474 23.45 -40.26 6.24
CA PRO A 474 24.87 -40.36 5.91
C PRO A 474 25.11 -40.25 4.40
N VAL A 475 26.15 -39.52 3.98
CA VAL A 475 26.54 -39.46 2.56
C VAL A 475 27.33 -40.70 2.17
N VAL A 476 27.14 -41.19 0.95
CA VAL A 476 27.93 -42.34 0.44
C VAL A 476 29.36 -41.87 0.17
N SER A 477 30.34 -42.64 0.65
CA SER A 477 31.76 -42.35 0.43
C SER A 477 32.10 -42.28 -1.06
N THR A 478 32.79 -41.21 -1.47
CA THR A 478 33.24 -40.98 -2.86
C THR A 478 34.75 -41.11 -3.04
N ASP A 479 35.50 -41.14 -1.94
CA ASP A 479 36.98 -41.19 -1.91
C ASP A 479 37.51 -42.43 -1.17
N GLY A 480 36.62 -43.29 -0.66
CA GLY A 480 36.98 -44.48 0.11
C GLY A 480 37.21 -44.21 1.60
N SER A 481 36.98 -42.99 2.09
CA SER A 481 37.02 -42.66 3.51
C SER A 481 35.64 -42.86 4.16
N CYS A 482 35.60 -43.24 5.43
CA CYS A 482 34.37 -43.43 6.19
C CYS A 482 34.49 -42.99 7.65
N GLY A 483 33.36 -42.67 8.27
CA GLY A 483 33.32 -42.08 9.62
C GLY A 483 32.00 -41.36 9.89
N LEU A 484 32.00 -40.40 10.81
CA LEU A 484 30.80 -39.65 11.20
C LEU A 484 30.14 -38.98 9.98
N GLY A 485 28.88 -39.34 9.73
CA GLY A 485 28.09 -38.80 8.62
C GLY A 485 28.42 -39.38 7.24
N VAL A 486 29.28 -40.40 7.13
CA VAL A 486 29.67 -41.03 5.85
C VAL A 486 29.45 -42.54 5.90
N THR A 487 28.69 -43.10 4.96
CA THR A 487 28.45 -44.55 4.83
C THR A 487 29.25 -45.16 3.68
N CYS A 488 29.75 -46.38 3.89
CA CYS A 488 30.36 -47.19 2.83
C CYS A 488 29.32 -47.95 2.02
N THR A 489 28.11 -48.16 2.55
CA THR A 489 27.04 -48.87 1.86
C THR A 489 26.65 -48.14 0.57
N GLY A 490 26.89 -48.77 -0.57
CA GLY A 490 26.66 -48.18 -1.90
C GLY A 490 27.86 -47.48 -2.52
N SER A 491 29.02 -47.45 -1.85
CA SER A 491 30.28 -46.92 -2.41
C SER A 491 30.97 -47.94 -3.33
N THR A 492 31.89 -47.47 -4.19
CA THR A 492 32.75 -48.34 -5.02
C THR A 492 33.97 -48.89 -4.28
N PHE A 493 34.19 -48.48 -3.03
CA PHE A 493 35.35 -48.84 -2.21
C PHE A 493 35.03 -49.96 -1.20
N GLY A 494 33.81 -50.49 -1.27
CA GLY A 494 33.27 -51.55 -0.45
C GLY A 494 32.18 -51.08 0.49
N SER A 495 31.47 -52.03 1.09
CA SER A 495 30.24 -51.75 1.88
C SER A 495 30.50 -51.55 3.38
N CYS A 496 31.73 -51.74 3.84
CA CYS A 496 32.09 -51.77 5.26
C CYS A 496 33.10 -50.70 5.63
N CYS A 497 32.93 -50.07 6.79
CA CYS A 497 33.89 -49.09 7.33
C CYS A 497 34.88 -49.78 8.26
N SER A 498 36.16 -49.81 7.88
CA SER A 498 37.22 -50.39 8.72
C SER A 498 37.51 -49.54 9.96
N SER A 499 38.16 -50.13 10.96
CA SER A 499 38.67 -49.41 12.14
C SER A 499 39.70 -48.32 11.81
N ALA A 500 40.25 -48.31 10.59
CA ALA A 500 41.14 -47.27 10.09
C ALA A 500 40.39 -46.10 9.41
N GLY A 501 39.05 -46.13 9.36
CA GLY A 501 38.24 -45.09 8.71
C GLY A 501 38.27 -45.16 7.19
N THR A 502 38.45 -46.36 6.62
CA THR A 502 38.43 -46.59 5.16
C THR A 502 37.37 -47.63 4.79
N CYS A 503 36.68 -47.39 3.67
CA CYS A 503 35.75 -48.34 3.09
C CYS A 503 36.50 -49.55 2.53
N THR A 504 35.97 -50.74 2.79
CA THR A 504 36.53 -52.03 2.39
C THR A 504 35.40 -53.04 2.18
N ASP A 505 35.67 -54.08 1.38
CA ASP A 505 34.80 -55.24 1.22
C ASP A 505 35.02 -56.30 2.33
N ASP A 506 36.13 -56.20 3.06
CA ASP A 506 36.48 -57.11 4.16
C ASP A 506 36.26 -56.41 5.51
N CYS A 507 35.11 -56.70 6.13
CA CYS A 507 34.63 -56.03 7.34
C CYS A 507 35.34 -56.50 8.63
N GLY A 508 36.33 -57.39 8.53
CA GLY A 508 36.89 -58.09 9.69
C GLY A 508 35.91 -59.09 10.30
N SER A 509 36.42 -60.09 11.03
CA SER A 509 35.58 -61.18 11.54
C SER A 509 34.60 -60.70 12.62
N ALA A 510 33.30 -60.85 12.35
CA ALA A 510 32.22 -60.63 13.30
C ALA A 510 32.42 -61.49 14.58
N GLY A 511 32.48 -60.84 15.74
CA GLY A 511 32.28 -61.54 17.01
C GLY A 511 30.86 -62.11 17.07
N ASN A 512 30.67 -63.22 17.76
CA ASN A 512 29.35 -63.85 17.95
C ASN A 512 28.72 -63.31 19.25
N GLY A 513 28.22 -62.08 19.22
CA GLY A 513 27.74 -61.33 20.40
C GLY A 513 26.49 -60.49 20.10
N THR A 514 25.83 -60.00 21.15
CA THR A 514 24.58 -59.24 21.13
C THR A 514 24.64 -58.03 20.18
N ILE A 515 23.59 -57.80 19.37
CA ILE A 515 23.53 -56.72 18.38
C ILE A 515 23.51 -55.35 19.09
N SER A 516 24.37 -54.43 18.68
CA SER A 516 24.49 -53.08 19.22
C SER A 516 23.28 -52.23 18.87
N THR A 517 22.71 -51.56 19.86
CA THR A 517 21.57 -50.64 19.71
C THR A 517 21.99 -49.17 19.73
N ASN A 518 23.29 -48.88 19.78
CA ASN A 518 23.82 -47.52 19.83
C ASN A 518 25.06 -47.31 18.95
N GLY A 519 25.38 -48.26 18.06
CA GLY A 519 26.52 -48.22 17.14
C GLY A 519 27.89 -48.52 17.76
N LEU A 520 27.95 -48.74 19.08
CA LEU A 520 29.19 -49.10 19.79
C LEU A 520 29.28 -50.62 19.93
N CYS A 521 30.42 -51.20 19.57
CA CYS A 521 30.60 -52.66 19.52
C CYS A 521 32.09 -53.02 19.69
N GLY A 522 32.39 -54.27 20.02
CA GLY A 522 33.74 -54.73 20.38
C GLY A 522 33.99 -54.92 21.89
N PRO A 523 35.22 -55.31 22.29
CA PRO A 523 35.54 -55.77 23.65
C PRO A 523 35.26 -54.75 24.75
N ASP A 524 35.44 -53.46 24.45
CA ASP A 524 35.22 -52.35 25.38
C ASP A 524 33.72 -52.04 25.59
N ASN A 525 32.86 -52.59 24.74
CA ASN A 525 31.40 -52.41 24.75
C ASN A 525 30.69 -53.75 24.97
N ASN A 526 31.14 -54.52 25.98
CA ASN A 526 30.59 -55.83 26.33
C ASN A 526 30.53 -56.84 25.16
N TYR A 527 31.48 -56.75 24.23
CA TYR A 527 31.53 -57.62 23.03
C TYR A 527 30.27 -57.55 22.16
N MET A 528 29.56 -56.41 22.18
CA MET A 528 28.45 -56.18 21.26
C MET A 528 28.92 -56.17 19.81
N THR A 529 28.02 -56.47 18.88
CA THR A 529 28.31 -56.64 17.45
C THR A 529 27.42 -55.73 16.62
N CYS A 530 27.96 -55.21 15.53
CA CYS A 530 27.23 -54.32 14.65
C CYS A 530 26.56 -55.01 13.43
N PRO A 531 26.93 -56.24 13.01
CA PRO A 531 26.16 -56.99 12.01
C PRO A 531 24.67 -57.12 12.34
N GLY A 532 23.81 -56.62 11.45
CA GLY A 532 22.35 -56.60 11.64
C GLY A 532 21.82 -55.46 12.51
N SER A 533 22.67 -54.48 12.87
CA SER A 533 22.24 -53.24 13.51
C SER A 533 21.75 -52.20 12.50
N GLU A 534 20.96 -51.22 12.94
CA GLU A 534 20.56 -50.08 12.11
C GLU A 534 21.72 -49.14 11.75
N PHE A 535 22.90 -49.33 12.37
CA PHE A 535 24.10 -48.51 12.18
C PHE A 535 25.10 -49.12 11.19
N GLY A 536 24.79 -50.29 10.61
CA GLY A 536 25.64 -51.03 9.67
C GLY A 536 26.47 -52.12 10.35
N ASP A 537 27.14 -52.96 9.53
CA ASP A 537 27.71 -54.23 10.01
C ASP A 537 29.10 -54.10 10.68
N CYS A 538 29.65 -52.89 10.80
CA CYS A 538 31.01 -52.65 11.26
C CYS A 538 31.08 -52.02 12.65
N CYS A 539 32.13 -52.35 13.40
CA CYS A 539 32.35 -51.83 14.74
C CYS A 539 33.26 -50.61 14.80
N SER A 540 32.72 -49.46 15.24
CA SER A 540 33.54 -48.30 15.62
C SER A 540 34.05 -48.45 17.05
N SER A 541 35.36 -48.25 17.26
CA SER A 541 35.96 -48.13 18.59
C SER A 541 35.93 -46.69 19.13
N LYS A 542 35.26 -45.77 18.42
CA LYS A 542 35.15 -44.35 18.75
C LYS A 542 33.73 -43.85 18.63
#